data_AF-A0A853BGM6-F1
#
_entry.id   AF-A0A853BGM6-F1
#
_cell.length_a   1.000
_cell.length_b   1.000
_cell.length_c   1.000
_cell.angle_alpha   90.00
_cell.angle_beta   90.00
_cell.angle_gamma   90.00
#
_symmetry.space_group_name_H-M   'P 1'
#
loop_
_entity.id
_entity.type
_entity.pdbx_description
1 polymer ?
#
loop_
_entity_poly.entity_id
_entity_poly.type
_entity_poly.pdbx_seq_one_letter_code
_entity_poly.pdbx_strand_id
1 'polypeptide(L)'
;MWIADGEQPGAAQLPSPEELAQMARRQLRLPSPTISANPAGDQLVNLPTWMWLSSGGDPVTATASVPGVSVTTTATPGSVTWSMGDGSTVLCNGAGTPYAAGGDPAAPSPDCGHVYRRSSAGQPGQAFGVTATVHWTVSWFGAGQGGTFPDMTTTSTTSFRVAESQALNNGGG
;
A
#
# COMPACT_ATOMS: atom_id res chain seq x y z
N MET A 1 -29.52 -65.10 5.93
CA MET A 1 -29.22 -63.72 6.32
C MET A 1 -27.73 -63.53 6.11
N TRP A 2 -27.34 -62.80 5.07
CA TRP A 2 -25.95 -62.39 4.80
C TRP A 2 -25.95 -60.85 4.82
N ILE A 3 -25.02 -60.26 5.56
CA ILE A 3 -24.90 -58.81 5.77
C ILE A 3 -24.03 -58.26 4.65
N ALA A 4 -24.50 -57.20 3.98
CA ALA A 4 -23.80 -56.54 2.89
C ALA A 4 -22.47 -55.92 3.37
N ASP A 5 -21.49 -55.97 2.47
CA ASP A 5 -20.13 -55.47 2.62
C ASP A 5 -20.08 -54.01 3.09
N GLY A 6 -19.07 -53.73 3.93
CA GLY A 6 -18.87 -52.47 4.61
C GLY A 6 -18.67 -51.30 3.65
N GLU A 7 -19.48 -50.26 3.86
CA GLU A 7 -19.31 -48.92 3.31
C GLU A 7 -17.90 -48.41 3.69
N GLN A 8 -16.98 -48.38 2.73
CA GLN A 8 -15.68 -47.73 2.90
C GLN A 8 -15.92 -46.24 3.18
N PRO A 9 -15.49 -45.70 4.34
CA PRO A 9 -15.59 -44.26 4.59
C PRO A 9 -14.84 -43.53 3.47
N GLY A 10 -15.56 -42.66 2.75
CA GLY A 10 -15.07 -41.99 1.54
C GLY A 10 -13.66 -41.43 1.73
N ALA A 11 -12.75 -41.82 0.85
CA ALA A 11 -11.39 -41.29 0.84
C ALA A 11 -11.48 -39.75 0.84
N ALA A 12 -10.88 -39.10 1.84
CA ALA A 12 -10.83 -37.65 1.89
C ALA A 12 -10.17 -37.15 0.60
N GLN A 13 -10.96 -36.50 -0.27
CA GLN A 13 -10.43 -35.91 -1.49
C GLN A 13 -9.42 -34.83 -1.08
N LEU A 14 -8.19 -34.94 -1.61
CA LEU A 14 -7.18 -33.91 -1.41
C LEU A 14 -7.67 -32.60 -2.03
N PRO A 15 -7.40 -31.44 -1.40
CA PRO A 15 -7.72 -30.14 -1.97
C PRO A 15 -7.12 -29.97 -3.36
N SER A 16 -7.88 -29.37 -4.26
CA SER A 16 -7.42 -28.94 -5.58
C SER A 16 -6.36 -27.83 -5.48
N PRO A 17 -5.55 -27.59 -6.53
CA PRO A 17 -4.60 -26.48 -6.55
C PRO A 17 -5.26 -25.11 -6.31
N GLU A 18 -6.46 -24.88 -6.84
CA GLU A 18 -7.23 -23.64 -6.61
C GLU A 18 -7.64 -23.52 -5.14
N GLU A 19 -8.09 -24.60 -4.49
CA GLU A 19 -8.41 -24.57 -3.05
C GLU A 19 -7.17 -24.30 -2.20
N LEU A 20 -6.01 -24.87 -2.56
CA LEU A 20 -4.74 -24.55 -1.92
C LEU A 20 -4.34 -23.09 -2.16
N ALA A 21 -4.57 -22.55 -3.36
CA ALA A 21 -4.35 -21.14 -3.65
C ALA A 21 -5.22 -20.23 -2.76
N GLN A 22 -6.49 -20.58 -2.56
CA GLN A 22 -7.39 -19.85 -1.64
C GLN A 22 -6.95 -19.98 -0.18
N MET A 23 -6.44 -21.14 0.23
CA MET A 23 -5.83 -21.33 1.56
C MET A 23 -4.59 -20.46 1.74
N ALA A 24 -3.68 -20.45 0.77
CA ALA A 24 -2.48 -19.62 0.76
C ALA A 24 -2.84 -18.12 0.77
N ARG A 25 -3.80 -17.69 -0.05
CA ARG A 25 -4.31 -16.31 -0.06
C ARG A 25 -4.82 -15.86 1.31
N ARG A 26 -5.56 -16.72 2.03
CA ARG A 26 -6.05 -16.41 3.40
C ARG A 26 -4.92 -16.31 4.43
N GLN A 27 -3.76 -16.88 4.14
CA GLN A 27 -2.56 -16.79 4.99
C GLN A 27 -1.72 -15.56 4.68
N LEU A 28 -1.97 -14.84 3.58
CA LEU A 28 -1.31 -13.56 3.32
C LEU A 28 -1.54 -12.60 4.49
N ARG A 29 -0.46 -11.95 4.92
CA ARG A 29 -0.46 -10.89 5.93
C ARG A 29 0.19 -9.68 5.32
N LEU A 30 -0.62 -8.84 4.68
CA LEU A 30 -0.12 -7.61 4.07
C LEU A 30 0.18 -6.60 5.20
N PRO A 31 1.40 -6.04 5.25
CA PRO A 31 1.76 -5.06 6.27
C PRO A 31 1.00 -3.74 6.04
N SER A 32 0.69 -3.04 7.13
CA SER A 32 0.35 -1.62 7.03
C SER A 32 1.57 -0.84 6.54
N PRO A 33 1.45 -0.01 5.51
CA PRO A 33 2.59 0.74 4.99
C PRO A 33 2.98 1.89 5.93
N THR A 34 4.26 2.24 5.96
CA THR A 34 4.74 3.41 6.70
C THR A 34 4.94 4.57 5.73
N ILE A 35 4.24 5.67 5.99
CA ILE A 35 4.33 6.90 5.17
C ILE A 35 5.56 7.70 5.60
N SER A 36 6.35 8.16 4.64
CA SER A 36 7.40 9.15 4.82
C SER A 36 7.21 10.31 3.85
N ALA A 37 7.69 11.49 4.24
CA ALA A 37 7.60 12.70 3.43
C ALA A 37 8.82 13.59 3.60
N ASN A 38 9.05 14.44 2.60
CA ASN A 38 10.00 15.55 2.69
C ASN A 38 9.32 16.86 2.24
N PRO A 39 9.40 17.95 3.03
CA PRO A 39 10.02 18.05 4.37
C PRO A 39 9.42 17.07 5.41
N ALA A 40 10.21 16.66 6.40
CA ALA A 40 9.72 15.79 7.47
C ALA A 40 8.82 16.53 8.49
N GLY A 41 8.95 17.85 8.55
CA GLY A 41 8.14 18.73 9.41
C GLY A 41 6.98 19.36 8.66
N ASP A 42 6.77 20.65 8.92
CA ASP A 42 5.72 21.42 8.26
C ASP A 42 5.98 21.49 6.74
N GLN A 43 4.93 21.20 5.98
CA GLN A 43 4.89 21.46 4.55
C GLN A 43 4.61 22.94 4.32
N LEU A 44 4.98 23.44 3.15
CA LEU A 44 4.77 24.83 2.80
C LEU A 44 3.89 24.96 1.57
N VAL A 45 2.98 25.93 1.59
CA VAL A 45 2.17 26.27 0.43
C VAL A 45 3.06 26.66 -0.75
N ASN A 46 2.71 26.16 -1.94
CA ASN A 46 3.45 26.34 -3.20
C ASN A 46 4.84 25.71 -3.26
N LEU A 47 5.24 24.90 -2.27
CA LEU A 47 6.45 24.09 -2.34
C LEU A 47 6.12 22.59 -2.48
N PRO A 48 7.00 21.80 -3.13
CA PRO A 48 6.76 20.38 -3.32
C PRO A 48 6.90 19.60 -2.00
N THR A 49 5.87 18.82 -1.71
CA THR A 49 5.89 17.74 -0.72
C THR A 49 6.21 16.44 -1.45
N TRP A 50 7.35 15.83 -1.12
CA TRP A 50 7.70 14.48 -1.59
C TRP A 50 7.04 13.45 -0.68
N MET A 51 6.61 12.32 -1.23
CA MET A 51 5.97 11.25 -0.47
C MET A 51 6.47 9.89 -0.95
N TRP A 52 6.71 8.98 -0.01
CA TRP A 52 7.03 7.59 -0.33
C TRP A 52 6.62 6.66 0.83
N LEU A 53 6.58 5.36 0.56
CA LEU A 53 6.46 4.34 1.58
C LEU A 53 7.85 3.91 2.04
N SER A 54 8.17 4.11 3.32
CA SER A 54 9.45 3.65 3.89
C SER A 54 9.44 2.18 4.27
N SER A 55 8.25 1.57 4.37
CA SER A 55 8.08 0.13 4.55
C SER A 55 6.69 -0.31 4.08
N GLY A 56 6.51 -1.61 3.85
CA GLY A 56 5.23 -2.19 3.45
C GLY A 56 4.93 -2.04 1.95
N GLY A 57 5.97 -1.85 1.14
CA GLY A 57 5.94 -1.81 -0.32
C GLY A 57 6.66 -2.99 -0.98
N ASP A 58 6.93 -4.07 -0.24
CA ASP A 58 7.60 -5.28 -0.75
C ASP A 58 6.58 -6.40 -1.00
N PRO A 59 6.82 -7.28 -2.00
CA PRO A 59 5.96 -8.44 -2.24
C PRO A 59 5.85 -9.38 -1.03
N VAL A 60 4.66 -9.93 -0.80
CA VAL A 60 4.38 -10.88 0.29
C VAL A 60 3.91 -12.19 -0.30
N THR A 61 4.45 -13.31 0.18
CA THR A 61 4.07 -14.65 -0.27
C THR A 61 3.47 -15.48 0.86
N ALA A 62 2.63 -16.43 0.49
CA ALA A 62 2.12 -17.47 1.36
C ALA A 62 1.98 -18.78 0.57
N THR A 63 2.19 -19.92 1.23
CA THR A 63 2.16 -21.23 0.57
C THR A 63 1.26 -22.18 1.35
N ALA A 64 0.36 -22.85 0.64
CA ALA A 64 -0.40 -23.98 1.17
C ALA A 64 0.03 -25.26 0.47
N SER A 65 0.10 -26.36 1.22
CA SER A 65 0.55 -27.64 0.68
C SER A 65 -0.13 -28.82 1.34
N VAL A 66 -0.18 -29.91 0.58
CA VAL A 66 -0.55 -31.27 1.00
C VAL A 66 0.51 -32.22 0.42
N PRO A 67 0.56 -33.50 0.83
CA PRO A 67 1.53 -34.43 0.26
C PRO A 67 1.49 -34.46 -1.28
N GLY A 68 2.64 -34.15 -1.91
CA GLY A 68 2.80 -34.15 -3.37
C GLY A 68 2.36 -32.87 -4.10
N VAL A 69 1.72 -31.90 -3.43
CA VAL A 69 1.23 -30.66 -4.07
C VAL A 69 1.47 -29.44 -3.19
N SER A 70 2.06 -28.39 -3.76
CA SER A 70 2.23 -27.08 -3.12
C SER A 70 1.80 -25.96 -4.06
N VAL A 71 1.10 -24.97 -3.51
CA VAL A 71 0.67 -23.78 -4.22
C VAL A 71 1.09 -22.54 -3.46
N THR A 72 1.71 -21.59 -4.16
CA THR A 72 2.18 -20.33 -3.60
C THR A 72 1.37 -19.17 -4.17
N THR A 73 0.86 -18.32 -3.29
CA THR A 73 0.21 -17.05 -3.62
C THR A 73 1.16 -15.91 -3.29
N THR A 74 1.29 -14.96 -4.20
CA THR A 74 2.11 -13.75 -4.07
C THR A 74 1.23 -12.51 -4.22
N ALA A 75 1.34 -11.58 -3.29
CA ALA A 75 0.79 -10.24 -3.40
C ALA A 75 1.91 -9.25 -3.72
N THR A 76 1.81 -8.58 -4.86
CA THR A 76 2.81 -7.61 -5.34
C THR A 76 2.21 -6.21 -5.30
N PRO A 77 2.86 -5.23 -4.66
CA PRO A 77 2.38 -3.86 -4.65
C PRO A 77 2.62 -3.21 -6.01
N GLY A 78 1.59 -2.62 -6.60
CA GLY A 78 1.65 -2.00 -7.93
C GLY A 78 1.64 -0.47 -7.90
N SER A 79 0.79 0.12 -7.09
CA SER A 79 0.63 1.58 -7.02
C SER A 79 0.12 2.04 -5.66
N VAL A 80 0.26 3.34 -5.40
CA VAL A 80 -0.23 3.99 -4.19
C VAL A 80 -1.10 5.18 -4.57
N THR A 81 -2.34 5.17 -4.10
CA THR A 81 -3.25 6.33 -4.19
C THR A 81 -3.20 7.13 -2.89
N TRP A 82 -2.84 8.40 -3.00
CA TRP A 82 -2.75 9.34 -1.90
C TRP A 82 -3.95 10.29 -1.92
N SER A 83 -4.75 10.28 -0.87
CA SER A 83 -5.74 11.33 -0.62
C SER A 83 -5.09 12.39 0.27
N MET A 84 -4.92 13.60 -0.23
CA MET A 84 -4.06 14.62 0.39
C MET A 84 -4.76 15.48 1.45
N GLY A 85 -6.05 15.25 1.68
CA GLY A 85 -6.86 16.00 2.65
C GLY A 85 -7.27 17.41 2.21
N ASP A 86 -6.68 17.96 1.15
CA ASP A 86 -7.09 19.23 0.53
C ASP A 86 -8.13 19.04 -0.61
N GLY A 87 -8.59 17.81 -0.82
CA GLY A 87 -9.49 17.40 -1.89
C GLY A 87 -8.78 16.88 -3.13
N SER A 88 -7.45 16.97 -3.20
CA SER A 88 -6.66 16.35 -4.26
C SER A 88 -6.39 14.87 -4.01
N THR A 89 -6.16 14.13 -5.09
CA THR A 89 -5.71 12.74 -5.08
C THR A 89 -4.53 12.58 -6.02
N VAL A 90 -3.48 11.89 -5.57
CA VAL A 90 -2.28 11.61 -6.35
C VAL A 90 -2.12 10.10 -6.51
N LEU A 91 -1.91 9.63 -7.74
CA LEU A 91 -1.56 8.24 -8.01
C LEU A 91 -0.07 8.14 -8.29
N CYS A 92 0.65 7.40 -7.44
CA CYS A 92 2.06 7.10 -7.62
C CYS A 92 2.23 5.65 -8.06
N ASN A 93 3.06 5.42 -9.08
CA ASN A 93 3.43 4.06 -9.47
C ASN A 93 4.54 3.57 -8.54
N GLY A 94 4.35 2.40 -7.92
CA GLY A 94 5.26 1.91 -6.88
C GLY A 94 5.24 2.71 -5.58
N ALA A 95 6.23 2.46 -4.72
CA ALA A 95 6.32 3.02 -3.37
C ALA A 95 6.73 4.50 -3.31
N GLY A 96 7.19 5.09 -4.41
CA GLY A 96 7.80 6.43 -4.44
C GLY A 96 9.30 6.43 -4.13
N THR A 97 9.97 7.51 -4.50
CA THR A 97 11.43 7.66 -4.34
C THR A 97 11.76 8.44 -3.05
N PRO A 98 12.54 7.87 -2.12
CA PRO A 98 13.01 8.58 -0.94
C PRO A 98 13.81 9.82 -1.30
N TYR A 99 13.58 10.92 -0.57
CA TYR A 99 14.36 12.14 -0.74
C TYR A 99 15.82 11.92 -0.29
N ALA A 100 16.78 12.22 -1.17
CA ALA A 100 18.19 12.12 -0.86
C ALA A 100 18.70 13.39 -0.15
N ALA A 101 19.47 13.21 0.93
CA ALA A 101 20.08 14.32 1.65
C ALA A 101 20.96 15.17 0.72
N GLY A 102 20.81 16.50 0.78
CA GLY A 102 21.51 17.43 -0.11
C GLY A 102 20.84 17.67 -1.47
N GLY A 103 19.65 17.10 -1.71
CA GLY A 103 18.83 17.45 -2.86
C GLY A 103 18.39 18.92 -2.86
N ASP A 104 17.92 19.40 -4.01
CA ASP A 104 17.27 20.72 -4.10
C ASP A 104 15.88 20.63 -3.42
N PRO A 105 15.60 21.40 -2.35
CA PRO A 105 14.31 21.39 -1.69
C PRO A 105 13.17 21.97 -2.55
N ALA A 106 13.49 22.71 -3.62
CA ALA A 106 12.51 23.21 -4.57
C ALA A 106 12.23 22.23 -5.72
N ALA A 107 13.05 21.18 -5.88
CA ALA A 107 12.83 20.19 -6.92
C ALA A 107 11.61 19.32 -6.59
N PRO A 108 10.71 19.06 -7.56
CA PRO A 108 9.61 18.11 -7.36
C PRO A 108 10.15 16.67 -7.29
N SER A 109 9.39 15.81 -6.62
CA SER A 109 9.65 14.37 -6.62
C SER A 109 9.64 13.82 -8.05
N PRO A 110 10.56 12.91 -8.42
CA PRO A 110 10.59 12.33 -9.75
C PRO A 110 9.37 11.44 -10.03
N ASP A 111 8.72 10.90 -9.00
CA ASP A 111 7.65 9.91 -9.15
C ASP A 111 6.41 10.15 -8.25
N CYS A 112 6.59 10.73 -7.06
CA CYS A 112 5.51 10.83 -6.08
C CYS A 112 5.63 12.10 -5.23
N GLY A 113 4.81 13.10 -5.53
CA GLY A 113 4.76 14.35 -4.79
C GLY A 113 3.47 15.14 -5.02
N HIS A 114 3.26 16.13 -4.16
CA HIS A 114 2.10 17.02 -4.19
C HIS A 114 2.52 18.46 -3.88
N VAL A 115 1.76 19.44 -4.39
CA VAL A 115 1.94 20.85 -4.04
C VAL A 115 0.64 21.39 -3.47
N TYR A 116 0.63 21.66 -2.17
CA TYR A 116 -0.51 22.30 -1.51
C TYR A 116 -0.66 23.75 -1.95
N ARG A 117 -1.89 24.15 -2.26
CA ARG A 117 -2.23 25.51 -2.71
C ARG A 117 -2.83 26.41 -1.64
N ARG A 118 -3.09 25.86 -0.45
CA ARG A 118 -3.64 26.58 0.70
C ARG A 118 -3.08 26.02 2.00
N SER A 119 -3.02 26.86 3.03
CA SER A 119 -2.65 26.40 4.36
C SER A 119 -3.69 25.42 4.91
N SER A 120 -3.23 24.60 5.85
CA SER A 120 -4.09 23.72 6.67
C SER A 120 -4.74 24.45 7.86
N ALA A 121 -4.57 25.78 7.94
CA ALA A 121 -5.19 26.60 8.96
C ALA A 121 -6.71 26.45 8.92
N GLY A 122 -7.33 26.25 10.09
CA GLY A 122 -8.78 26.02 10.21
C GLY A 122 -9.24 24.60 9.88
N GLN A 123 -8.35 23.69 9.47
CA GLN A 123 -8.66 22.25 9.44
C GLN A 123 -8.66 21.65 10.86
N PRO A 124 -9.37 20.54 11.10
CA PRO A 124 -9.22 19.77 12.33
C PRO A 124 -7.74 19.46 12.63
N GLY A 125 -7.27 19.79 13.83
CA GLY A 125 -5.86 19.60 14.20
C GLY A 125 -4.86 20.54 13.48
N GLN A 126 -5.35 21.55 12.74
CA GLN A 126 -4.52 22.46 11.93
C GLN A 126 -3.61 21.71 10.94
N ALA A 127 -4.13 20.60 10.37
CA ALA A 127 -3.41 19.73 9.45
C ALA A 127 -4.38 19.11 8.43
N PHE A 128 -3.85 18.71 7.26
CA PHE A 128 -4.59 17.86 6.34
C PHE A 128 -4.39 16.39 6.72
N GLY A 129 -5.49 15.64 6.84
CA GLY A 129 -5.44 14.19 6.97
C GLY A 129 -5.08 13.55 5.63
N VAL A 130 -3.97 12.83 5.58
CA VAL A 130 -3.45 12.18 4.38
C VAL A 130 -3.61 10.68 4.51
N THR A 131 -4.15 10.03 3.47
CA THR A 131 -4.32 8.58 3.40
C THR A 131 -3.55 8.01 2.23
N ALA A 132 -2.66 7.06 2.47
CA ALA A 132 -2.02 6.25 1.43
C ALA A 132 -2.75 4.92 1.31
N THR A 133 -3.20 4.59 0.10
CA THR A 133 -3.84 3.31 -0.25
C THR A 133 -2.95 2.57 -1.23
N VAL A 134 -2.36 1.46 -0.80
CA VAL A 134 -1.52 0.61 -1.64
C VAL A 134 -2.41 -0.41 -2.34
N HIS A 135 -2.25 -0.54 -3.66
CA HIS A 135 -2.96 -1.52 -4.48
C HIS A 135 -2.04 -2.69 -4.76
N TRP A 136 -2.53 -3.90 -4.45
CA TRP A 136 -1.79 -5.14 -4.54
C TRP A 136 -2.41 -6.05 -5.59
N THR A 137 -1.61 -6.44 -6.58
CA THR A 137 -1.98 -7.51 -7.50
C THR A 137 -1.65 -8.85 -6.86
N VAL A 138 -2.62 -9.76 -6.82
CA VAL A 138 -2.45 -11.06 -6.17
C VAL A 138 -2.51 -12.17 -7.23
N SER A 139 -1.43 -12.94 -7.32
CA SER A 139 -1.30 -14.07 -8.24
C SER A 139 -0.88 -15.34 -7.50
N TRP A 140 -1.12 -16.49 -8.11
CA TRP A 140 -0.68 -17.77 -7.54
C TRP A 140 -0.18 -18.72 -8.62
N PHE A 141 0.71 -19.62 -8.22
CA PHE A 141 1.22 -20.69 -9.07
C PHE A 141 1.52 -21.95 -8.25
N GLY A 142 1.24 -23.12 -8.82
CA GLY A 142 1.55 -24.41 -8.23
C GLY A 142 0.91 -25.56 -9.01
N ALA A 143 1.51 -26.75 -8.93
CA ALA A 143 1.04 -27.95 -9.64
C ALA A 143 0.85 -27.77 -11.17
N GLY A 144 1.64 -26.89 -11.80
CA GLY A 144 1.52 -26.57 -13.23
C GLY A 144 0.31 -25.70 -13.58
N GLN A 145 -0.42 -25.20 -12.58
CA GLN A 145 -1.54 -24.28 -12.72
C GLN A 145 -1.19 -22.93 -12.09
N GLY A 146 -1.93 -21.90 -12.47
CA GLY A 146 -1.82 -20.57 -11.88
C GLY A 146 -2.99 -19.69 -12.26
N GLY A 147 -3.08 -18.55 -11.58
CA GLY A 147 -4.17 -17.61 -11.77
C GLY A 147 -3.95 -16.32 -10.99
N THR A 148 -4.94 -15.44 -11.06
CA THR A 148 -5.00 -14.20 -10.30
C THR A 148 -6.22 -14.19 -9.41
N PHE A 149 -6.11 -13.46 -8.30
CA PHE A 149 -7.22 -13.15 -7.42
C PHE A 149 -7.61 -11.68 -7.59
N PRO A 150 -8.80 -11.27 -7.11
CA PRO A 150 -9.12 -9.87 -6.96
C PRO A 150 -8.03 -9.15 -6.15
N ASP A 151 -7.68 -7.96 -6.62
CA ASP A 151 -6.69 -7.10 -5.98
C ASP A 151 -7.04 -6.84 -4.52
N MET A 152 -6.00 -6.61 -3.73
CA MET A 152 -6.12 -6.26 -2.32
C MET A 152 -5.62 -4.84 -2.11
N THR A 153 -6.07 -4.23 -1.01
CA THR A 153 -5.56 -2.91 -0.60
C THR A 153 -5.12 -2.92 0.85
N THR A 154 -4.11 -2.12 1.14
CA THR A 154 -3.72 -1.76 2.51
C THR A 154 -3.65 -0.26 2.63
N THR A 155 -4.03 0.26 3.79
CA THR A 155 -4.06 1.70 4.02
C THR A 155 -3.21 2.09 5.21
N SER A 156 -2.73 3.33 5.16
CA SER A 156 -2.10 4.02 6.28
C SER A 156 -2.44 5.49 6.20
N THR A 157 -2.41 6.16 7.34
CA THR A 157 -2.79 7.57 7.46
C THR A 157 -1.72 8.36 8.19
N THR A 158 -1.53 9.60 7.78
CA THR A 158 -0.70 10.59 8.48
C THR A 158 -1.38 11.96 8.43
N SER A 159 -0.78 12.97 9.04
CA SER A 159 -1.26 14.34 8.99
C SER A 159 -0.15 15.28 8.59
N PHE A 160 -0.39 16.12 7.58
CA PHE A 160 0.54 17.16 7.17
C PHE A 160 0.04 18.53 7.59
N ARG A 161 0.80 19.18 8.46
CA ARG A 161 0.64 20.62 8.71
C ARG A 161 1.22 21.37 7.53
N VAL A 162 0.41 22.23 6.93
CA VAL A 162 0.80 23.07 5.78
C VAL A 162 0.71 24.53 6.21
N ALA A 163 1.85 25.20 6.22
CA ALA A 163 1.98 26.61 6.56
C ALA A 163 2.14 27.47 5.29
N GLU A 164 1.66 28.71 5.37
CA GLU A 164 1.99 29.73 4.37
C GLU A 164 3.28 30.43 4.77
N SER A 165 4.19 30.60 3.80
CA SER A 165 5.34 31.47 3.99
C SER A 165 4.85 32.91 4.06
N GLN A 166 4.81 33.47 5.26
CA GLN A 166 4.51 34.88 5.46
C GLN A 166 5.80 35.65 5.27
N ALA A 167 5.93 36.36 4.14
CA ALA A 167 6.95 37.39 4.02
C ALA A 167 6.61 38.50 5.03
N LEU A 168 7.42 38.65 6.07
CA LEU A 168 7.38 39.83 6.93
C LEU A 168 7.83 41.02 6.09
N ASN A 169 6.89 41.77 5.51
CA ASN A 169 7.17 43.15 5.09
C ASN A 169 7.30 44.02 6.34
N ASN A 170 8.46 43.96 7.01
CA ASN A 170 8.89 45.04 7.88
C ASN A 170 9.37 46.20 7.00
N GLY A 171 8.43 46.96 6.46
CA GLY A 171 8.65 48.26 5.83
C GLY A 171 7.83 49.29 6.57
N GLY A 172 8.26 49.65 7.78
CA GLY A 172 7.63 50.69 8.59
C GLY A 172 8.03 52.09 8.14
N GLY A 173 7.17 53.06 8.47
CA GLY A 173 7.50 54.49 8.60
C GLY A 173 7.21 55.33 7.39
#